data_AF-T1ATA0-F1
#
_entry.id   AF-T1ATA0-F1
#
_cell.length_a   1.000
_cell.length_b   1.000
_cell.length_c   1.000
_cell.angle_alpha   90.00
_cell.angle_beta   90.00
_cell.angle_gamma   90.00
#
_symmetry.space_group_name_H-M   'P 1'
#
loop_
_entity.id
_entity.type
_entity.pdbx_description
1 polymer ?
#
loop_
_entity_poly.entity_id
_entity_poly.type
_entity_poly.pdbx_seq_one_letter_code
_entity_poly.pdbx_strand_id
1 'polypeptide(L)' 'MQRTVFFVSDSTGITAETIGHSILTQFEGVDFDTHRMPFVNDVDKAHAAVTRIK' A
#
# COMPACT_ATOMS: atom_id res chain seq x y z
N MET A 1 -6.01 -17.52 2.72
CA MET A 1 -5.00 -16.69 2.04
C MET A 1 -5.24 -15.25 2.46
N GLN A 2 -4.28 -14.62 3.13
CA GLN A 2 -4.41 -13.20 3.46
C GLN A 2 -4.23 -12.36 2.19
N ARG A 3 -5.05 -11.31 2.03
CA ARG A 3 -4.99 -10.44 0.86
C ARG A 3 -4.05 -9.27 1.15
N THR A 4 -2.93 -9.21 0.46
CA THR A 4 -1.94 -8.14 0.70
C THR A 4 -2.34 -6.87 -0.04
N VAL A 5 -2.21 -5.71 0.63
CA VAL A 5 -2.47 -4.37 0.08
C VAL A 5 -1.24 -3.51 0.28
N PHE A 6 -0.76 -2.87 -0.78
CA PHE A 6 0.37 -1.94 -0.73
C PHE A 6 -0.08 -0.51 -0.99
N PHE A 7 0.13 0.39 -0.03
CA PHE A 7 -0.12 1.82 -0.17
C PHE A 7 1.17 2.53 -0.61
N VAL A 8 1.24 2.89 -1.89
CA VAL A 8 2.44 3.53 -2.50
C VAL A 8 2.23 5.03 -2.63
N SER A 9 3.24 5.83 -2.26
CA SER A 9 3.22 7.29 -2.41
C SER A 9 4.61 7.85 -2.61
N ASP A 10 4.72 8.95 -3.37
CA ASP A 10 5.91 9.78 -3.52
C ASP A 10 6.20 10.68 -2.29
N SER A 11 5.27 10.76 -1.34
CA SER A 11 5.38 11.47 -0.08
C SER A 11 5.18 10.50 1.10
N THR A 12 4.51 10.91 2.18
CA THR A 12 4.37 10.10 3.41
C THR A 12 3.46 8.87 3.27
N GLY A 13 2.56 8.85 2.29
CA GLY A 13 1.59 7.76 2.09
C GLY A 13 0.43 7.71 3.09
N ILE A 14 0.31 8.66 4.02
CA ILE A 14 -0.75 8.68 5.04
C ILE A 14 -2.14 8.79 4.41
N THR A 15 -2.29 9.61 3.36
CA THR A 15 -3.57 9.77 2.65
C THR A 15 -3.99 8.47 1.97
N ALA A 16 -3.07 7.79 1.28
CA ALA A 16 -3.33 6.52 0.62
C ALA A 16 -3.73 5.44 1.62
N GLU A 17 -3.02 5.36 2.75
CA GLU A 17 -3.32 4.43 3.84
C GLU A 17 -4.68 4.71 4.48
N THR A 18 -4.99 5.98 4.76
CA THR A 18 -6.26 6.36 5.41
C THR A 18 -7.46 6.08 4.52
N ILE A 19 -7.43 6.56 3.27
CA ILE A 19 -8.49 6.32 2.29
C ILE A 19 -8.62 4.82 2.01
N GLY A 20 -7.49 4.15 1.83
CA GLY A 20 -7.44 2.71 1.62
C GLY A 20 -8.10 1.95 2.76
N HIS A 21 -7.77 2.27 4.01
CA HIS A 21 -8.38 1.65 5.18
C HIS A 21 -9.90 1.84 5.19
N SER A 22 -10.40 3.05 4.89
CA SER A 22 -11.84 3.31 4.77
C SER A 22 -12.52 2.49 3.66
N ILE A 23 -11.83 2.17 2.57
CA ILE A 23 -12.36 1.29 1.52
C ILE A 23 -12.36 -0.17 1.98
N LEU A 24 -11.28 -0.62 2.63
CA LEU A 24 -11.13 -2.00 3.08
C LEU A 24 -12.18 -2.39 4.14
N THR A 25 -12.66 -1.44 4.95
CA THR A 25 -13.73 -1.71 5.93
C THR A 25 -15.06 -2.13 5.29
N GLN A 26 -15.26 -1.89 3.99
CA GLN A 26 -16.46 -2.34 3.27
C GLN A 26 -16.46 -3.86 2.99
N PHE A 27 -15.35 -4.55 3.23
CA PHE A 27 -15.18 -5.99 2.97
C PHE A 27 -15.11 -6.76 4.29
N GLU A 28 -16.27 -6.98 4.92
CA GLU A 28 -16.36 -7.76 6.16
C GLU A 28 -15.85 -9.20 5.99
N GLY A 29 -15.18 -9.72 7.01
CA GLY A 29 -14.65 -11.09 7.02
C GLY A 29 -13.43 -11.32 6.13
N VAL A 30 -12.82 -10.26 5.60
CA VAL A 30 -11.58 -10.34 4.82
C VAL A 30 -10.40 -9.82 5.63
N ASP A 31 -9.43 -10.70 5.87
CA ASP A 31 -8.16 -10.30 6.47
C ASP A 31 -7.22 -9.72 5.40
N PHE A 32 -6.88 -8.45 5.56
CA PHE A 32 -5.91 -7.74 4.73
C PHE A 32 -4.57 -7.58 5.46
N ASP A 33 -3.48 -7.89 4.76
CA ASP A 33 -2.11 -7.57 5.19
C ASP A 33 -1.66 -6.28 4.50
N THR A 34 -1.63 -5.18 5.24
CA THR A 34 -1.40 -3.84 4.67
C THR A 34 0.03 -3.36 4.87
N HIS A 35 0.66 -2.87 3.80
CA HIS A 35 2.02 -2.32 3.83
C HIS A 35 2.04 -0.92 3.25
N ARG A 36 2.62 0.05 3.97
CA ARG A 36 2.87 1.40 3.45
C ARG A 36 4.27 1.53 2.85
N MET A 37 4.35 2.15 1.68
CA MET A 37 5.58 2.39 0.92
C MET A 37 5.70 3.90 0.61
N PRO A 38 6.26 4.68 1.55
CA PRO A 38 6.42 6.12 1.39
C PRO A 38 7.66 6.48 0.56
N PHE A 39 7.69 7.73 0.08
CA PHE A 39 8.82 8.35 -0.62
C PHE A 39 9.27 7.63 -1.89
N VAL A 40 8.36 6.96 -2.60
CA VAL A 40 8.60 6.38 -3.92
C VAL A 40 8.55 7.49 -4.97
N ASN A 41 9.55 8.39 -4.93
CA ASN A 41 9.56 9.66 -5.65
C ASN A 41 10.65 9.78 -6.73
N ASP A 42 11.31 8.68 -7.06
CA ASP A 42 12.22 8.57 -8.18
C ASP A 42 12.11 7.17 -8.82
N VAL A 43 12.71 7.04 -10.00
CA VAL A 43 12.63 5.84 -10.84
C VAL A 43 13.26 4.62 -10.15
N ASP A 44 14.37 4.81 -9.45
CA ASP A 44 15.08 3.71 -8.77
C ASP A 44 14.24 3.15 -7.62
N LYS A 45 13.61 4.04 -6.82
CA LYS A 45 12.68 3.64 -5.76
C LYS A 45 11.43 2.98 -6.31
N ALA A 46 10.92 3.41 -7.47
CA ALA A 46 9.80 2.74 -8.12
C ALA A 46 10.15 1.30 -8.54
N HIS A 47 11.36 1.08 -9.10
CA HIS A 47 11.84 -0.26 -9.41
C HIS A 47 12.05 -1.13 -8.16
N ALA A 48 12.56 -0.54 -7.07
CA ALA A 48 12.67 -1.23 -5.79
C ALA A 48 11.28 -1.61 -5.24
N ALA A 49 10.29 -0.73 -5.39
CA ALA A 49 8.92 -0.99 -4.97
C ALA A 49 8.30 -2.18 -5.72
N VAL A 50 8.45 -2.21 -7.04
CA VAL A 50 8.02 -3.33 -7.89
C VAL A 50 8.69 -4.65 -7.47
N THR A 51 9.96 -4.60 -7.06
CA THR A 51 10.66 -5.82 -6.60
C THR A 51 10.07 -6.39 -5.31
N ARG A 52 9.53 -5.52 -4.43
CA ARG A 52 8.89 -5.90 -3.16
C ARG A 52 7.45 -6.39 -3.33
N ILE A 53 6.73 -5.88 -4.33
CA ILE A 53 5.35 -6.29 -4.64
C ILE A 53 5.42 -7.51 -5.57
N LYS A 54 5.44 -8.73 -5.01
CA LYS A 54 5.43 -9.99 -5.76
C LYS A 54 4.40 -10.96 -5.21
#